data_AF-A0A6N9A7A7-F1
#
_entry.id   AF-A0A6N9A7A7-F1
#
_cell.length_a   1.000
_cell.length_b   1.000
_cell.length_c   1.000
_cell.angle_alpha   90.00
_cell.angle_beta   90.00
_cell.angle_gamma   90.00
#
_symmetry.space_group_name_H-M   'P 1'
#
loop_
_entity.id
_entity.type
_entity.pdbx_description
1 polymer ?
#
loop_
_entity_poly.entity_id
_entity_poly.type
_entity_poly.pdbx_seq_one_letter_code
_entity_poly.pdbx_strand_id
1 'polypeptide(L)'
;MRRYCDVCREQFAALDGRDPLEIPDPPSDEAWRRFRWDSVTGAVRHLAAGVHAHGKPITAAVFPTPTIARTLVRQAWDEWPLDRFFPMLYHSFYLEDIPWIGDGVREGVAALADGSVEDGPRAGTPLNAGLYLPALNPGQLAEAVATARDAGAAGVSTFEMNGLTDEHLAGLREVL
;
A
#
# COMPACT_ATOMS: atom_id res chain seq x y z
N MET A 1 28.79 -1.75 -3.53
CA MET A 1 28.55 -2.77 -4.59
C MET A 1 27.06 -3.02 -4.66
N ARG A 2 26.40 -2.64 -5.77
CA ARG A 2 24.97 -2.95 -5.98
C ARG A 2 24.89 -4.48 -6.13
N ARG A 3 24.36 -5.20 -5.14
CA ARG A 3 24.13 -6.65 -5.26
C ARG A 3 22.66 -6.87 -5.60
N TYR A 4 22.38 -7.14 -6.87
CA TYR A 4 21.09 -7.68 -7.29
C TYR A 4 21.14 -9.20 -7.28
N CYS A 5 20.00 -9.85 -7.06
CA CYS A 5 19.93 -11.31 -7.04
C CYS A 5 20.19 -11.86 -8.44
N ASP A 6 20.93 -12.97 -8.57
CA ASP A 6 21.32 -13.49 -9.89
C ASP A 6 20.10 -13.89 -10.72
N VAL A 7 19.13 -14.57 -10.11
CA VAL A 7 17.83 -14.90 -10.74
C VAL A 7 17.12 -13.65 -11.28
N CYS A 8 17.16 -12.55 -10.53
CA CYS A 8 16.52 -11.28 -10.92
C CYS A 8 17.19 -10.67 -12.15
N ARG A 9 18.53 -10.76 -12.21
CA ARG A 9 19.33 -10.24 -13.32
C ARG A 9 19.08 -11.04 -14.57
N GLU A 10 19.12 -12.36 -14.46
CA GLU A 10 18.87 -13.28 -15.58
C GLU A 10 17.47 -13.12 -16.15
N GLN A 11 16.44 -13.04 -15.29
CA GLN A 11 15.06 -12.85 -15.73
C GLN A 11 14.86 -11.50 -16.42
N PHE A 12 15.43 -10.42 -15.90
CA PHE A 12 15.35 -9.13 -16.56
C PHE A 12 16.12 -9.10 -17.88
N ALA A 13 17.34 -9.63 -17.92
CA ALA A 13 18.12 -9.70 -19.14
C ALA A 13 17.40 -10.53 -20.23
N ALA A 14 16.67 -11.58 -19.85
CA ALA A 14 15.84 -12.34 -20.78
C ALA A 14 14.64 -11.55 -21.32
N LEU A 15 14.09 -10.60 -20.55
CA LEU A 15 12.93 -9.78 -20.94
C LEU A 15 13.33 -8.51 -21.73
N ASP A 16 14.40 -7.85 -21.30
CA ASP A 16 14.77 -6.50 -21.74
C ASP A 16 16.08 -6.49 -22.56
N GLY A 17 16.90 -7.55 -22.46
CA GLY A 17 18.16 -7.68 -23.20
C GLY A 17 19.37 -7.01 -22.54
N ARG A 18 19.20 -6.31 -21.41
CA ARG A 18 20.27 -5.65 -20.65
C ARG A 18 20.48 -6.31 -19.29
N ASP A 19 21.72 -6.36 -18.79
CA ASP A 19 21.96 -6.65 -17.38
C ASP A 19 21.75 -5.38 -16.55
N PRO A 20 20.99 -5.40 -15.44
CA PRO A 20 20.80 -4.20 -14.63
C PRO A 20 22.11 -3.63 -14.07
N LEU A 21 23.18 -4.42 -13.95
CA LEU A 21 24.50 -3.92 -13.53
C LEU A 21 25.23 -3.12 -14.61
N GLU A 22 24.84 -3.26 -15.88
CA GLU A 22 25.38 -2.49 -16.99
C GLU A 22 24.65 -1.15 -17.20
N ILE A 23 23.49 -0.99 -16.55
CA ILE A 23 22.75 0.26 -16.55
C ILE A 23 23.49 1.29 -15.66
N PRO A 24 23.72 2.54 -16.12
CA PRO A 24 24.41 3.55 -15.32
C PRO A 24 23.70 3.87 -14.00
N ASP A 25 22.36 3.94 -14.02
CA ASP A 25 21.56 4.10 -12.81
C ASP A 25 20.27 3.27 -12.80
N PRO A 26 20.35 1.96 -12.49
CA PRO A 26 19.21 1.05 -12.50
C PRO A 26 17.99 1.51 -11.68
N PRO A 27 18.10 2.08 -10.46
CA PRO A 27 16.96 2.63 -9.73
C PRO A 27 16.16 3.69 -10.48
N SER A 28 16.77 4.40 -11.43
CA SER A 28 16.10 5.41 -12.26
C SER A 28 15.62 4.85 -13.60
N ASP A 29 16.12 3.68 -14.02
CA ASP A 29 15.69 3.01 -15.26
C ASP A 29 14.24 2.51 -15.14
N GLU A 30 13.42 2.89 -16.11
CA GLU A 30 11.99 2.60 -16.09
C GLU A 30 11.69 1.11 -16.28
N ALA A 31 12.35 0.45 -17.22
CA ALA A 31 12.15 -0.98 -17.49
C ALA A 31 12.56 -1.81 -16.28
N TRP A 32 13.71 -1.49 -15.67
CA TRP A 32 14.15 -2.16 -14.45
C TRP A 32 13.19 -1.94 -13.28
N ARG A 33 12.71 -0.70 -13.07
CA ARG A 33 11.70 -0.42 -12.04
C ARG A 33 10.42 -1.20 -12.27
N ARG A 34 9.92 -1.21 -13.51
CA ARG A 34 8.70 -1.94 -13.87
C ARG A 34 8.86 -3.44 -13.63
N PHE A 35 9.95 -4.05 -14.08
CA PHE A 35 10.27 -5.45 -13.80
C PHE A 35 10.23 -5.78 -12.30
N ARG A 36 10.78 -4.90 -11.47
CA ARG A 36 10.79 -5.08 -10.01
C ARG A 36 9.39 -4.99 -9.40
N TRP A 37 8.54 -4.08 -9.89
CA TRP A 37 7.13 -4.00 -9.50
C TRP A 37 6.36 -5.24 -9.93
N ASP A 38 6.56 -5.69 -11.18
CA ASP A 38 5.90 -6.85 -11.75
C ASP A 38 6.30 -8.15 -11.05
N SER A 39 7.54 -8.25 -10.57
CA SER A 39 7.99 -9.40 -9.77
C SER A 39 7.17 -9.56 -8.48
N VAL A 40 6.96 -8.45 -7.75
CA VAL A 40 6.14 -8.46 -6.52
C VAL A 40 4.66 -8.68 -6.87
N THR A 41 4.17 -7.98 -7.89
CA THR A 41 2.78 -8.05 -8.34
C THR A 41 2.41 -9.45 -8.83
N GLY A 42 3.30 -10.14 -9.55
CA GLY A 42 3.10 -11.51 -10.00
C GLY A 42 2.94 -12.49 -8.84
N ALA A 43 3.73 -12.34 -7.78
CA ALA A 43 3.57 -13.14 -6.57
C ALA A 43 2.22 -12.89 -5.89
N VAL A 44 1.79 -11.63 -5.78
CA VAL A 44 0.48 -11.28 -5.20
C VAL A 44 -0.66 -11.81 -6.07
N ARG A 45 -0.59 -11.68 -7.39
CA ARG A 45 -1.59 -12.23 -8.32
C ARG A 45 -1.74 -13.74 -8.18
N HIS A 46 -0.63 -14.46 -8.05
CA HIS A 46 -0.65 -15.91 -7.83
C HIS A 46 -1.37 -16.28 -6.52
N LEU A 47 -1.09 -15.56 -5.44
CA LEU A 47 -1.78 -15.75 -4.16
C LEU A 47 -3.26 -15.41 -4.25
N ALA A 48 -3.61 -14.28 -4.86
CA ALA A 48 -4.99 -13.84 -5.04
C ALA A 48 -5.81 -14.86 -5.83
N ALA A 49 -5.29 -15.34 -6.97
CA ALA A 49 -5.95 -16.38 -7.77
C ALA A 49 -6.20 -17.65 -6.95
N GLY A 50 -5.22 -18.10 -6.15
CA GLY A 50 -5.38 -19.26 -5.27
C GLY A 50 -6.45 -19.05 -4.21
N VAL A 51 -6.47 -17.89 -3.53
CA VAL A 51 -7.45 -17.59 -2.48
C VAL A 51 -8.86 -17.41 -3.05
N HIS A 52 -9.00 -16.72 -4.19
CA HIS A 52 -10.26 -16.52 -4.89
C HIS A 52 -10.85 -17.82 -5.44
N ALA A 53 -10.01 -18.78 -5.88
CA ALA A 53 -10.48 -20.11 -6.29
C ALA A 53 -11.18 -20.88 -5.15
N HIS A 54 -10.93 -20.51 -3.90
CA HIS A 54 -11.63 -21.03 -2.73
C HIS A 54 -12.80 -20.15 -2.26
N GLY A 55 -13.19 -19.13 -3.03
CA GLY A 55 -14.29 -18.23 -2.71
C GLY A 55 -14.01 -17.34 -1.49
N LYS A 56 -12.75 -17.12 -1.14
CA LYS A 56 -12.35 -16.33 0.02
C LYS A 56 -11.86 -14.93 -0.41
N PRO A 57 -12.12 -13.89 0.39
CA PRO A 57 -11.51 -12.59 0.15
C PRO A 57 -10.03 -12.60 0.53
N ILE A 58 -9.24 -11.77 -0.15
CA ILE A 58 -7.85 -11.49 0.19
C ILE A 58 -7.64 -9.98 0.34
N THR A 59 -6.87 -9.61 1.36
CA THR A 59 -6.59 -8.20 1.69
C THR A 59 -5.11 -8.04 2.00
N ALA A 60 -4.57 -6.82 1.87
CA ALA A 60 -3.18 -6.56 2.20
C ALA A 60 -2.99 -5.28 3.02
N ALA A 61 -2.10 -5.36 4.01
CA ALA A 61 -1.44 -4.19 4.58
C ALA A 61 -0.31 -3.77 3.62
N VAL A 62 -0.31 -2.51 3.19
CA VAL A 62 0.58 -2.01 2.14
C VAL A 62 1.28 -0.73 2.56
N PHE A 63 2.37 -0.36 1.88
CA PHE A 63 2.99 0.95 2.11
C PHE A 63 2.03 2.08 1.72
N PRO A 64 2.14 3.26 2.36
CA PRO A 64 1.04 4.22 2.49
C PRO A 64 0.39 4.67 1.19
N THR A 65 1.13 5.29 0.26
CA THR A 65 0.57 5.76 -1.01
C THR A 65 1.16 4.98 -2.18
N PRO A 66 0.48 4.88 -3.34
CA PRO A 66 1.05 4.24 -4.53
C PRO A 66 2.44 4.79 -4.88
N THR A 67 2.61 6.11 -4.80
CA THR A 67 3.90 6.78 -5.06
C THR A 67 4.99 6.32 -4.09
N ILE A 68 4.71 6.37 -2.78
CA ILE A 68 5.68 5.97 -1.76
C ILE A 68 5.97 4.46 -1.84
N ALA A 69 4.94 3.65 -2.02
CA ALA A 69 5.02 2.20 -2.07
C ALA A 69 5.88 1.72 -3.25
N ARG A 70 5.69 2.28 -4.44
CA ARG A 70 6.53 1.99 -5.61
C ARG A 70 7.97 2.46 -5.43
N THR A 71 8.16 3.62 -4.79
CA THR A 71 9.47 4.29 -4.63
C THR A 71 10.34 3.68 -3.54
N LEU A 72 9.75 3.16 -2.46
CA LEU A 72 10.52 2.60 -1.35
C LEU A 72 10.61 1.07 -1.44
N VAL A 73 9.47 0.41 -1.69
CA VAL A 73 9.35 -1.04 -1.50
C VAL A 73 8.87 -1.81 -2.72
N ARG A 74 8.73 -1.14 -3.87
CA ARG A 74 8.38 -1.76 -5.16
C ARG A 74 6.98 -2.40 -5.16
N GLN A 75 6.10 -1.92 -4.29
CA GLN A 75 4.71 -2.36 -4.25
C GLN A 75 3.89 -1.49 -5.19
N ALA A 76 3.42 -2.07 -6.29
CA ALA A 76 2.42 -1.49 -7.18
C ALA A 76 1.02 -1.98 -6.76
N TRP A 77 0.65 -1.70 -5.51
CA TRP A 77 -0.52 -2.34 -4.90
C TRP A 77 -1.84 -1.94 -5.52
N ASP A 78 -1.88 -0.76 -6.16
CA ASP A 78 -2.96 -0.26 -6.99
C ASP A 78 -3.20 -1.10 -8.26
N GLU A 79 -2.30 -2.04 -8.59
CA GLU A 79 -2.45 -3.00 -9.70
C GLU A 79 -2.76 -4.43 -9.23
N TRP A 80 -2.97 -4.65 -7.93
CA TRP A 80 -3.20 -5.98 -7.36
C TRP A 80 -4.69 -6.33 -7.32
N PRO A 81 -5.09 -7.55 -7.74
CA PRO A 81 -6.49 -7.98 -7.72
C PRO A 81 -6.90 -8.42 -6.30
N LEU A 82 -6.84 -7.49 -5.34
CA LEU A 82 -7.26 -7.72 -3.96
C LEU A 82 -8.63 -7.10 -3.68
N ASP A 83 -9.28 -7.58 -2.61
CA ASP A 83 -10.64 -7.17 -2.25
C ASP A 83 -10.68 -5.95 -1.32
N ARG A 84 -9.56 -5.62 -0.67
CA ARG A 84 -9.42 -4.45 0.21
C ARG A 84 -7.95 -4.17 0.51
N PHE A 85 -7.62 -2.89 0.68
CA PHE A 85 -6.28 -2.43 1.06
C PHE A 85 -6.26 -1.73 2.40
N PHE A 86 -5.15 -1.88 3.11
CA PHE A 86 -4.89 -1.25 4.40
C PHE A 86 -3.53 -0.51 4.36
N PRO A 87 -3.44 0.66 3.69
CA PRO A 87 -2.21 1.44 3.61
C PRO A 87 -1.75 1.91 5.00
N MET A 88 -0.49 1.63 5.32
CA MET A 88 0.17 1.99 6.56
C MET A 88 0.52 3.49 6.60
N LEU A 89 -0.48 4.35 6.82
CA LEU A 89 -0.40 5.81 6.91
C LEU A 89 0.16 6.27 8.26
N TYR A 90 1.37 5.78 8.56
CA TYR A 90 2.04 6.01 9.83
C TYR A 90 2.73 7.38 9.82
N HIS A 91 1.95 8.47 9.85
CA HIS A 91 2.41 9.86 9.71
C HIS A 91 3.72 10.16 10.47
N SER A 92 3.85 9.71 11.73
CA SER A 92 5.06 9.91 12.55
C SER A 92 6.33 9.25 12.00
N PHE A 93 6.23 8.17 11.23
CA PHE A 93 7.37 7.50 10.57
C PHE A 93 7.86 8.30 9.35
N TYR A 94 6.99 9.15 8.81
CA TYR A 94 7.27 10.03 7.67
C TYR A 94 7.55 11.47 8.09
N LEU A 95 7.55 11.77 9.40
CA LEU A 95 7.70 13.12 9.97
C LEU A 95 6.60 14.08 9.50
N GLU A 96 5.39 13.55 9.33
CA GLU A 96 4.22 14.25 8.85
C GLU A 96 3.15 14.37 9.94
N ASP A 97 2.21 15.29 9.77
CA ASP A 97 1.07 15.51 10.67
C ASP A 97 -0.21 14.79 10.21
N ILE A 98 -1.27 14.81 11.02
CA ILE A 98 -2.56 14.15 10.71
C ILE A 98 -3.13 14.48 9.31
N PRO A 99 -3.08 15.73 8.79
CA PRO A 99 -3.60 16.04 7.46
C PRO A 99 -2.99 15.20 6.33
N TRP A 100 -1.73 14.77 6.47
CA TRP A 100 -1.05 13.91 5.51
C TRP A 100 -1.71 12.54 5.34
N ILE A 101 -2.37 12.03 6.39
CA ILE A 101 -3.18 10.81 6.33
C ILE A 101 -4.29 10.99 5.28
N GLY A 102 -4.95 12.15 5.28
CA GLY A 102 -5.98 12.49 4.31
C GLY A 102 -5.44 12.60 2.88
N ASP A 103 -4.25 13.18 2.70
CA ASP A 103 -3.58 13.24 1.39
C ASP A 103 -3.28 11.83 0.86
N GLY A 104 -2.74 10.96 1.72
CA GLY A 104 -2.44 9.58 1.34
C GLY A 104 -3.69 8.75 1.02
N VAL A 105 -4.79 8.95 1.75
CA VAL A 105 -6.08 8.34 1.42
C VAL A 105 -6.57 8.81 0.05
N ARG A 106 -6.54 10.13 -0.23
CA ARG A 106 -6.98 10.68 -1.53
C ARG A 106 -6.18 10.10 -2.69
N GLU A 107 -4.85 10.01 -2.56
CA GLU A 107 -3.99 9.42 -3.58
C GLU A 107 -4.37 7.94 -3.81
N GLY A 108 -4.54 7.17 -2.73
CA GLY A 108 -4.89 5.76 -2.84
C GLY A 108 -6.29 5.50 -3.41
N VAL A 109 -7.30 6.26 -2.98
CA VAL A 109 -8.67 6.16 -3.50
C VAL A 109 -8.72 6.53 -4.98
N ALA A 110 -8.01 7.58 -5.38
CA ALA A 110 -7.92 7.98 -6.79
C ALA A 110 -7.30 6.87 -7.65
N ALA A 111 -6.23 6.21 -7.16
CA ALA A 111 -5.58 5.13 -7.88
C ALA A 111 -6.45 3.86 -8.02
N LEU A 112 -7.43 3.66 -7.13
CA LEU A 112 -8.34 2.51 -7.15
C LEU A 112 -9.68 2.81 -7.87
N ALA A 113 -9.86 4.02 -8.40
CA ALA A 113 -11.17 4.48 -8.88
C ALA A 113 -11.64 3.78 -10.16
N ASP A 114 -10.74 3.51 -11.11
CA ASP A 114 -11.12 3.11 -12.47
C ASP A 114 -10.91 1.63 -12.80
N GLY A 115 -10.21 0.86 -11.95
CA GLY A 115 -9.93 -0.56 -12.19
C GLY A 115 -9.21 -0.79 -13.54
N SER A 116 -8.35 0.15 -13.95
CA SER A 116 -7.75 0.24 -15.29
C SER A 116 -6.81 -0.90 -15.71
N VAL A 117 -6.55 -1.86 -14.82
CA VAL A 117 -5.67 -3.00 -15.09
C VAL A 117 -6.53 -4.26 -15.24
N GLU A 118 -6.41 -4.95 -16.38
CA GLU A 118 -7.21 -6.13 -16.78
C GLU A 118 -7.26 -7.23 -15.70
N ASP A 119 -6.19 -7.35 -14.90
CA ASP A 119 -6.06 -8.25 -13.74
C ASP A 119 -5.71 -7.49 -12.45
N GLY A 120 -6.27 -6.29 -12.31
CA GLY A 120 -6.06 -5.38 -11.19
C GLY A 120 -7.20 -5.40 -10.16
N PRO A 121 -7.21 -4.42 -9.24
CA PRO A 121 -8.33 -4.26 -8.33
C PRO A 121 -9.58 -3.90 -9.12
N ARG A 122 -10.74 -4.31 -8.60
CA ARG A 122 -12.02 -3.85 -9.12
C ARG A 122 -12.13 -2.34 -8.93
N ALA A 123 -12.77 -1.67 -9.87
CA ALA A 123 -13.06 -0.23 -9.75
C ALA A 123 -13.77 0.04 -8.41
N GLY A 124 -13.23 0.96 -7.63
CA GLY A 124 -13.73 1.28 -6.30
C GLY A 124 -13.43 0.23 -5.23
N THR A 125 -12.43 -0.63 -5.41
CA THR A 125 -11.95 -1.52 -4.34
C THR A 125 -11.70 -0.70 -3.06
N PRO A 126 -12.26 -1.11 -1.91
CA PRO A 126 -12.21 -0.30 -0.70
C PRO A 126 -10.79 -0.19 -0.12
N LEU A 127 -10.50 1.00 0.41
CA LEU A 127 -9.27 1.32 1.12
C LEU A 127 -9.60 1.72 2.56
N ASN A 128 -8.91 1.11 3.53
CA ASN A 128 -9.03 1.43 4.95
C ASN A 128 -7.72 2.06 5.46
N ALA A 129 -7.77 3.27 6.00
CA ALA A 129 -6.57 3.95 6.47
C ALA A 129 -5.93 3.20 7.65
N GLY A 130 -4.67 2.78 7.49
CA GLY A 130 -3.87 2.16 8.53
C GLY A 130 -3.24 3.19 9.44
N LEU A 131 -3.74 3.29 10.68
CA LEU A 131 -3.30 4.27 11.67
C LEU A 131 -2.34 3.63 12.67
N TYR A 132 -1.20 4.28 12.90
CA TYR A 132 -0.24 3.84 13.92
C TYR A 132 -0.63 4.39 15.29
N LEU A 133 -1.28 3.54 16.10
CA LEU A 133 -1.87 3.96 17.38
C LEU A 133 -0.84 4.55 18.36
N PRO A 134 0.40 4.02 18.52
CA PRO A 134 1.34 4.56 19.50
C PRO A 134 1.76 6.02 19.27
N ALA A 135 1.47 6.60 18.11
CA ALA A 135 1.72 8.01 17.81
C ALA A 135 0.47 8.91 17.91
N LEU A 136 -0.67 8.35 18.34
CA LEU A 136 -1.94 9.05 18.42
C LEU A 136 -2.49 8.94 19.84
N ASN A 137 -2.69 10.06 20.52
CA ASN A 137 -3.51 10.08 21.73
C ASN A 137 -5.01 9.92 21.37
N PRO A 138 -5.92 9.71 22.35
CA PRO A 138 -7.34 9.48 22.06
C PRO A 138 -8.01 10.57 21.19
N GLY A 139 -7.72 11.85 21.44
CA GLY A 139 -8.27 12.95 20.63
C GLY A 139 -7.71 12.99 19.22
N GLN A 140 -6.39 12.77 19.08
CA GLN A 140 -5.72 12.69 17.78
C GLN A 140 -6.17 11.47 16.96
N LEU A 141 -6.48 10.35 17.62
CA LEU A 141 -7.03 9.18 16.96
C LEU A 141 -8.40 9.51 16.34
N ALA A 142 -9.28 10.16 17.09
CA ALA A 142 -10.58 10.59 16.57
C ALA A 142 -10.44 11.54 15.37
N GLU A 143 -9.54 12.52 15.47
CA GLU A 143 -9.20 13.45 14.38
C GLU A 143 -8.65 12.72 13.14
N ALA A 144 -7.73 11.77 13.33
CA ALA A 144 -7.16 10.99 12.23
C ALA A 144 -8.19 10.11 11.54
N VAL A 145 -9.14 9.53 12.29
CA VAL A 145 -10.26 8.76 11.72
C VAL A 145 -11.18 9.65 10.91
N ALA A 146 -11.58 10.81 11.44
CA ALA A 146 -12.40 11.78 10.71
C ALA A 146 -11.69 12.23 9.42
N THR A 147 -10.41 12.62 9.52
CA THR A 147 -9.57 13.03 8.39
C THR A 147 -9.51 11.96 7.29
N ALA A 148 -9.32 10.69 7.67
CA ALA A 148 -9.29 9.59 6.71
C ALA A 148 -10.65 9.35 6.04
N ARG A 149 -11.75 9.42 6.79
CA ARG A 149 -13.11 9.23 6.26
C ARG A 149 -13.50 10.35 5.30
N ASP A 150 -13.25 11.60 5.67
CA ASP A 150 -13.53 12.77 4.83
C ASP A 150 -12.72 12.75 3.53
N ALA A 151 -11.54 12.13 3.55
CA ALA A 151 -10.71 11.89 2.38
C ALA A 151 -11.19 10.73 1.48
N GLY A 152 -12.21 9.97 1.89
CA GLY A 152 -12.81 8.89 1.10
C GLY A 152 -12.44 7.48 1.52
N ALA A 153 -11.77 7.29 2.68
CA ALA A 153 -11.49 5.94 3.16
C ALA A 153 -12.81 5.20 3.49
N ALA A 154 -12.88 3.92 3.09
CA ALA A 154 -13.99 3.02 3.42
C ALA A 154 -14.03 2.64 4.92
N GLY A 155 -13.00 3.01 5.67
CA GLY A 155 -12.88 2.82 7.11
C GLY A 155 -11.42 2.99 7.56
N VAL A 156 -11.11 2.51 8.75
CA VAL A 156 -9.76 2.56 9.34
C VAL A 156 -9.34 1.20 9.90
N SER A 157 -8.04 1.01 10.07
CA SER A 157 -7.46 -0.11 10.82
C SER A 157 -6.37 0.45 11.74
N THR A 158 -6.39 0.09 13.02
CA THR A 158 -5.37 0.50 13.98
C THR A 158 -4.28 -0.57 14.06
N PHE A 159 -3.03 -0.16 13.88
CA PHE A 159 -1.87 -0.99 14.16
C PHE A 159 -1.37 -0.63 15.55
N GLU A 160 -1.54 -1.57 16.47
CA GLU A 160 -1.37 -1.37 17.89
C GLU A 160 -0.56 -2.51 18.50
N MET A 161 0.27 -2.19 19.50
CA MET A 161 1.21 -3.12 20.13
C MET A 161 0.79 -3.38 21.59
N ASN A 162 -0.49 -3.72 21.79
CA ASN A 162 -1.23 -3.72 23.07
C ASN A 162 -1.43 -2.32 23.67
N GLY A 163 -1.53 -1.29 22.81
CA GLY A 163 -1.57 0.12 23.22
C GLY A 163 -2.99 0.71 23.32
N LEU A 164 -4.01 -0.08 22.98
CA LEU A 164 -5.40 0.38 22.96
C LEU A 164 -5.97 0.50 24.37
N THR A 165 -6.48 1.69 24.71
CA THR A 165 -7.10 1.98 26.02
C THR A 165 -8.59 2.22 25.88
N ASP A 166 -9.33 2.18 27.00
CA ASP A 166 -10.75 2.50 27.02
C ASP A 166 -11.05 3.93 26.54
N GLU A 167 -10.14 4.87 26.77
CA GLU A 167 -10.25 6.25 26.26
C GLU A 167 -10.12 6.32 24.73
N HIS A 168 -9.19 5.55 24.15
CA HIS A 168 -9.11 5.43 22.68
C HIS A 168 -10.39 4.80 22.10
N LEU A 169 -10.92 3.78 22.76
CA LEU A 169 -12.18 3.14 22.34
C LEU A 169 -13.37 4.10 22.45
N ALA A 170 -13.43 4.93 23.50
CA ALA A 170 -14.45 5.95 23.65
C ALA A 170 -14.38 6.99 22.52
N GLY A 171 -13.20 7.53 22.23
CA GLY A 171 -12.99 8.48 21.13
C GLY A 171 -13.35 7.88 19.76
N LEU A 172 -13.00 6.61 19.50
CA LEU A 172 -13.38 5.92 18.26
C LEU A 172 -14.90 5.80 18.08
N ARG A 173 -15.66 5.55 19.16
CA ARG A 173 -17.13 5.42 19.10
C ARG A 173 -17.84 6.71 18.71
N GLU A 174 -17.22 7.86 18.91
CA GLU A 174 -17.80 9.16 18.53
C GLU A 174 -17.67 9.43 17.02
N VAL A 175 -16.73 8.78 16.35
CA VAL A 175 -16.35 9.07 14.95
C VAL A 175 -16.56 7.91 13.98
N LEU A 176 -17.03 6.75 14.44
CA LEU A 176 -17.38 5.58 13.62
C LEU A 176 -18.89 5.54 13.36
#